data_AF-A0A2V9WK82-F1
#
_entry.id   AF-A0A2V9WK82-F1
#
_cell.length_a   1.000
_cell.length_b   1.000
_cell.length_c   1.000
_cell.angle_alpha   90.00
_cell.angle_beta   90.00
_cell.angle_gamma   90.00
#
_symmetry.space_group_name_H-M   'P 1'
#
loop_
_entity.id
_entity.type
_entity.pdbx_description
1 polymer ?
#
loop_
_entity_poly.entity_id
_entity_poly.type
_entity_poly.pdbx_seq_one_letter_code
_entity_poly.pdbx_strand_id
1 'polypeptide(L)'
;MTGAAKPQQSDTTRVLFIGNSYTYFNNLPEVFAKLAETGHHGKVETRMVAPGGWRLKDHWEKGSARQLLDAEKWDFVVLQDQSSLGMDYWVEGKDHVNSDAVFRPYAEKWAAAVHAKGAMPVFFLTWAGKNAPEDQPALNYAYGRAAEDTRSLLAPVGIAWDTIRHDEPQIGLFYEGRGSHPSAAGSYLAACVLYATVFRQTPLGLPSKITGSPVNLDTEKPETDKSATLVDLTAKDAESLQTEAWNTWRRIASNRGYPKISLPHPPSVPPLPVGLPLSGADLNGTWEGTILFYPVGPVDLVLHVRGTEILKAQLEIKYHSKDFPDESIELLDFRMQDSRLSFSVPKSVGVDNLAVRLNGVMPSRGELCGTAEASRENANAHVILLGSWALKKVSPPSQSAPN
;
A
#
# COMPACT_ATOMS: atom_id res chain seq x y z
N MET A 1 21.94 -36.08 -46.59
CA MET A 1 22.09 -35.66 -45.18
C MET A 1 22.45 -34.19 -45.16
N THR A 2 21.56 -33.32 -44.70
CA THR A 2 21.87 -31.93 -44.37
C THR A 2 21.07 -31.58 -43.12
N GLY A 3 21.72 -31.73 -41.97
CA GLY A 3 21.13 -31.40 -40.67
C GLY A 3 21.01 -29.89 -40.55
N ALA A 4 19.78 -29.40 -40.38
CA ALA A 4 19.54 -28.01 -39.99
C ALA A 4 20.05 -27.82 -38.55
N ALA A 5 20.93 -26.85 -38.34
CA ALA A 5 21.37 -26.44 -37.02
C ALA A 5 20.17 -25.90 -36.23
N LYS A 6 19.94 -26.45 -35.03
CA LYS A 6 19.01 -25.85 -34.06
C LYS A 6 19.55 -24.47 -33.66
N PRO A 7 18.72 -23.41 -33.61
CA PRO A 7 19.18 -22.12 -33.14
C PRO A 7 19.59 -22.24 -31.67
N GLN A 8 20.82 -21.77 -31.38
CA GLN A 8 21.40 -21.76 -30.06
C GLN A 8 20.67 -20.71 -29.21
N GLN A 9 19.82 -21.17 -28.31
CA GLN A 9 19.21 -20.34 -27.28
C GLN A 9 20.35 -19.73 -26.45
N SER A 10 20.37 -18.41 -26.27
CA SER A 10 21.46 -17.77 -25.54
C SER A 10 21.50 -18.26 -24.10
N ASP A 11 22.68 -18.68 -23.62
CA ASP A 11 22.91 -19.16 -22.24
C ASP A 11 22.75 -18.06 -21.16
N THR A 12 22.35 -16.84 -21.55
CA THR A 12 22.13 -15.70 -20.67
C THR A 12 20.69 -15.20 -20.77
N THR A 13 20.00 -15.13 -19.64
CA THR A 13 18.70 -14.43 -19.51
C THR A 13 18.94 -13.02 -18.94
N ARG A 14 18.41 -11.99 -19.59
CA ARG A 14 18.51 -10.59 -19.15
C ARG A 14 17.19 -10.09 -18.59
N VAL A 15 17.22 -9.58 -17.36
CA VAL A 15 16.02 -9.09 -16.67
C VAL A 15 16.23 -7.67 -16.16
N LEU A 16 15.36 -6.75 -16.59
CA LEU A 16 15.33 -5.38 -16.07
C LEU A 16 14.23 -5.26 -15.02
N PHE A 17 14.58 -4.77 -13.84
CA PHE A 17 13.63 -4.47 -12.77
C PHE A 17 13.35 -2.96 -12.73
N ILE A 18 12.08 -2.59 -12.87
CA ILE A 18 11.60 -1.21 -12.71
C ILE A 18 10.68 -1.20 -11.49
N GLY A 19 11.07 -0.50 -10.42
CA GLY A 19 10.37 -0.58 -9.14
C GLY A 19 10.80 0.47 -8.13
N ASN A 20 10.84 0.11 -6.86
CA ASN A 20 11.25 0.99 -5.76
C ASN A 20 11.87 0.19 -4.60
N SER A 21 11.65 0.59 -3.36
CA SER A 21 12.16 -0.11 -2.17
C SER A 21 11.74 -1.57 -2.05
N TYR A 22 10.61 -1.97 -2.63
CA TYR A 22 10.23 -3.38 -2.67
C TYR A 22 11.14 -4.20 -3.60
N THR A 23 11.81 -3.54 -4.54
CA THR A 23 12.78 -4.11 -5.47
C THR A 23 14.21 -4.04 -4.92
N TYR A 24 14.68 -2.90 -4.42
CA TYR A 24 16.10 -2.83 -4.00
C TYR A 24 16.38 -3.45 -2.63
N PHE A 25 15.39 -3.59 -1.74
CA PHE A 25 15.63 -4.19 -0.43
C PHE A 25 16.16 -5.63 -0.56
N ASN A 26 17.22 -5.92 0.20
CA ASN A 26 17.97 -7.18 0.18
C ASN A 26 18.51 -7.55 -1.22
N ASN A 27 18.62 -6.57 -2.12
CA ASN A 27 19.01 -6.75 -3.53
C ASN A 27 18.21 -7.89 -4.21
N LEU A 28 16.89 -7.78 -4.21
CA LEU A 28 15.98 -8.78 -4.81
C LEU A 28 16.42 -9.25 -6.22
N PRO A 29 16.86 -8.36 -7.15
CA PRO A 29 17.34 -8.80 -8.46
C PRO A 29 18.52 -9.78 -8.38
N GLU A 30 19.49 -9.54 -7.50
CA GLU A 30 20.63 -10.44 -7.33
C GLU A 30 20.23 -11.75 -6.64
N VAL A 31 19.34 -11.69 -5.65
CA VAL A 31 18.75 -12.89 -5.02
C VAL A 31 18.07 -13.76 -6.08
N PHE A 32 17.25 -13.17 -6.95
CA PHE A 32 16.61 -13.86 -8.07
C PHE A 32 17.64 -14.46 -9.04
N ALA A 33 18.68 -13.71 -9.42
CA ALA A 33 19.72 -14.20 -10.31
C ALA A 33 20.46 -15.42 -9.72
N LYS A 34 20.83 -15.37 -8.44
CA LYS A 34 21.51 -16.49 -7.75
C LYS A 34 20.65 -17.74 -7.65
N LEU A 35 19.35 -17.57 -7.37
CA LEU A 35 18.40 -18.68 -7.39
C LEU A 35 18.30 -19.31 -8.78
N ALA A 36 18.22 -18.49 -9.83
CA ALA A 36 18.16 -18.94 -11.21
C ALA A 36 19.41 -19.70 -11.67
N GLU A 37 20.60 -19.16 -11.36
CA GLU A 37 21.89 -19.78 -11.66
C GLU A 37 22.04 -21.14 -10.95
N THR A 38 21.64 -21.20 -9.67
CA THR A 38 21.68 -22.45 -8.88
C THR A 38 20.66 -23.47 -9.38
N GLY A 39 19.51 -23.02 -9.89
CA GLY A 39 18.51 -23.84 -10.56
C GLY A 39 18.89 -24.28 -11.98
N HIS A 40 20.12 -24.03 -12.43
CA HIS A 40 20.66 -24.41 -13.74
C HIS A 40 19.99 -23.74 -14.95
N HIS A 41 19.50 -22.49 -14.81
CA HIS A 41 18.93 -21.70 -15.92
C HIS A 41 19.96 -20.87 -16.70
N GLY A 42 21.24 -21.24 -16.61
CA GLY A 42 22.33 -20.48 -17.21
C GLY A 42 22.64 -19.20 -16.45
N LYS A 43 23.31 -18.26 -17.13
CA LYS A 43 23.67 -16.96 -16.55
C LYS A 43 22.43 -16.06 -16.48
N VAL A 44 22.24 -15.34 -15.39
CA VAL A 44 21.18 -14.33 -15.28
C VAL A 44 21.78 -12.96 -15.02
N GLU A 45 21.59 -12.05 -15.97
CA GLU A 45 22.04 -10.67 -15.85
C GLU A 45 20.87 -9.77 -15.47
N THR A 46 20.99 -9.07 -14.34
CA THR A 46 19.95 -8.17 -13.85
C THR A 46 20.42 -6.74 -13.79
N ARG A 47 19.53 -5.80 -14.11
CA ARG A 47 19.67 -4.40 -13.74
C ARG A 47 18.40 -3.92 -13.06
N MET A 48 18.49 -2.84 -12.30
CA MET A 48 17.32 -2.19 -11.72
C MET A 48 17.35 -0.67 -11.86
N VAL A 49 16.16 -0.08 -11.97
CA VAL A 49 15.89 1.33 -11.71
C VAL A 49 14.81 1.35 -10.64
N ALA A 50 15.22 1.64 -9.40
CA ALA A 50 14.35 1.46 -8.24
C ALA A 50 14.45 2.57 -7.18
N PRO A 51 14.24 3.86 -7.49
CA PRO A 51 14.28 4.89 -6.45
C PRO A 51 13.15 4.71 -5.43
N GLY A 52 13.39 5.06 -4.17
CA GLY A 52 12.46 4.88 -3.06
C GLY A 52 11.12 5.58 -3.29
N GLY A 53 10.02 4.87 -3.04
CA GLY A 53 8.65 5.39 -3.15
C GLY A 53 8.13 5.67 -4.56
N TRP A 54 8.92 5.41 -5.61
CA TRP A 54 8.50 5.72 -6.98
C TRP A 54 7.39 4.81 -7.48
N ARG A 55 6.52 5.41 -8.28
CA ARG A 55 5.45 4.76 -9.05
C ARG A 55 5.90 4.45 -10.47
N LEU A 56 5.18 3.59 -11.19
CA LEU A 56 5.45 3.39 -12.63
C LEU A 56 5.26 4.67 -13.44
N LYS A 57 4.36 5.57 -12.99
CA LYS A 57 4.21 6.94 -13.51
C LYS A 57 5.51 7.72 -13.43
N ASP A 58 6.14 7.75 -12.26
CA ASP A 58 7.34 8.55 -11.99
C ASP A 58 8.51 8.06 -12.86
N HIS A 59 8.66 6.74 -13.00
CA HIS A 59 9.63 6.13 -13.92
C HIS A 59 9.41 6.56 -15.37
N TRP A 60 8.15 6.53 -15.82
CA TRP A 60 7.81 6.92 -17.19
C TRP A 60 8.17 8.39 -17.43
N GLU A 61 7.72 9.28 -16.55
CA GLU A 61 7.90 10.72 -16.69
C GLU A 61 9.38 11.12 -16.58
N LYS A 62 10.14 10.53 -15.65
CA LYS A 62 11.58 10.84 -15.51
C LYS A 62 12.42 10.29 -16.66
N GLY A 63 12.07 9.12 -17.19
CA GLY A 63 12.67 8.55 -18.40
C GLY A 63 13.97 7.76 -18.23
N SER A 64 14.61 7.73 -17.04
CA SER A 64 15.81 6.93 -16.81
C SER A 64 15.59 5.42 -17.04
N ALA A 65 14.44 4.89 -16.60
CA ALA A 65 14.04 3.51 -16.87
C ALA A 65 13.80 3.26 -18.37
N ARG A 66 13.27 4.25 -19.11
CA ARG A 66 13.06 4.14 -20.57
C ARG A 66 14.39 4.10 -21.31
N GLN A 67 15.36 4.92 -20.92
CA GLN A 67 16.70 4.90 -21.48
C GLN A 67 17.36 3.51 -21.30
N LEU A 68 17.19 2.88 -20.14
CA LEU A 68 17.76 1.55 -19.88
C LEU A 68 17.02 0.44 -20.66
N LEU A 69 15.70 0.57 -20.81
CA LEU A 69 14.90 -0.31 -21.69
C LEU A 69 15.37 -0.23 -23.15
N ASP A 70 15.79 0.96 -23.60
CA ASP A 70 16.30 1.18 -24.97
C ASP A 70 17.75 0.73 -25.17
N ALA A 71 18.56 0.71 -24.11
CA ALA A 71 20.01 0.50 -24.20
C ALA A 71 20.43 -0.96 -24.40
N GLU A 72 19.60 -1.92 -23.99
CA GLU A 72 19.94 -3.35 -23.99
C GLU A 72 18.79 -4.21 -24.52
N LYS A 73 19.11 -5.44 -24.92
CA LYS A 73 18.08 -6.45 -25.26
C LYS A 73 17.70 -7.22 -24.01
N TRP A 74 16.48 -7.00 -23.55
CA TRP A 74 15.90 -7.66 -22.38
C TRP A 74 15.05 -8.85 -22.80
N ASP A 75 15.10 -9.95 -22.03
CA ASP A 75 14.17 -11.06 -22.19
C ASP A 75 12.90 -10.79 -21.38
N PHE A 76 13.08 -10.25 -20.16
CA PHE A 76 12.01 -9.91 -19.24
C PHE A 76 12.19 -8.51 -18.67
N VAL A 77 11.07 -7.81 -18.45
CA VAL A 77 11.06 -6.56 -17.70
C VAL A 77 10.05 -6.68 -16.57
N VAL A 78 10.56 -6.71 -15.34
CA VAL A 78 9.76 -6.78 -14.12
C VAL A 78 9.27 -5.38 -13.79
N LEU A 79 7.94 -5.22 -13.73
CA LEU A 79 7.24 -3.96 -13.48
C LEU A 79 6.59 -4.04 -12.10
N GLN A 80 7.06 -3.20 -11.18
CA GLN A 80 6.54 -3.06 -9.82
C GLN A 80 6.14 -1.60 -9.59
N ASP A 81 4.87 -1.36 -9.23
CA ASP A 81 4.40 -0.03 -8.81
C ASP A 81 4.43 0.10 -7.28
N GLN A 82 4.25 1.33 -6.78
CA GLN A 82 4.19 1.65 -5.37
C GLN A 82 3.01 0.92 -4.69
N SER A 83 3.20 0.59 -3.40
CA SER A 83 2.34 -0.32 -2.63
C SER A 83 0.90 0.14 -2.41
N SER A 84 0.62 1.45 -2.49
CA SER A 84 -0.73 2.02 -2.46
C SER A 84 -1.27 2.37 -3.86
N LEU A 85 -0.57 1.95 -4.93
CA LEU A 85 -0.87 2.26 -6.34
C LEU A 85 -0.92 3.77 -6.64
N GLY A 86 -0.21 4.58 -5.84
CA GLY A 86 -0.18 6.03 -5.99
C GLY A 86 -1.43 6.75 -5.48
N MET A 87 -2.23 6.10 -4.65
CA MET A 87 -3.42 6.65 -4.01
C MET A 87 -3.12 7.09 -2.58
N ASP A 88 -3.72 8.21 -2.17
CA ASP A 88 -3.70 8.72 -0.79
C ASP A 88 -5.10 8.52 -0.21
N TYR A 89 -5.47 7.27 0.07
CA TYR A 89 -6.80 6.93 0.57
C TYR A 89 -6.70 6.40 1.99
N TRP A 90 -7.19 7.18 2.96
CA TRP A 90 -7.03 6.87 4.38
C TRP A 90 -8.38 6.63 5.03
N VAL A 91 -8.49 5.58 5.83
CA VAL A 91 -9.67 5.25 6.63
C VAL A 91 -9.23 5.01 8.06
N GLU A 92 -9.81 5.77 9.01
CA GLU A 92 -9.46 5.68 10.43
C GLU A 92 -7.93 5.82 10.67
N GLY A 93 -7.29 6.72 9.92
CA GLY A 93 -5.85 6.95 10.01
C GLY A 93 -4.95 5.85 9.42
N LYS A 94 -5.51 4.87 8.69
CA LYS A 94 -4.77 3.83 7.98
C LYS A 94 -4.80 4.05 6.46
N ASP A 95 -3.67 3.88 5.79
CA ASP A 95 -3.57 3.94 4.33
C ASP A 95 -4.19 2.70 3.72
N HIS A 96 -4.89 2.88 2.60
CA HIS A 96 -5.67 1.86 1.95
C HIS A 96 -5.58 1.95 0.42
N VAL A 97 -5.61 0.79 -0.24
CA VAL A 97 -5.75 0.73 -1.70
C VAL A 97 -7.21 0.78 -2.09
N ASN A 98 -7.63 1.84 -2.78
CA ASN A 98 -9.03 2.01 -3.20
C ASN A 98 -9.25 2.07 -4.71
N SER A 99 -8.20 2.28 -5.50
CA SER A 99 -8.28 2.51 -6.94
C SER A 99 -6.94 2.20 -7.62
N ASP A 100 -7.02 1.90 -8.92
CA ASP A 100 -5.89 1.69 -9.81
C ASP A 100 -5.75 2.82 -10.86
N ALA A 101 -6.49 3.92 -10.71
CA ALA A 101 -6.57 4.98 -11.73
C ALA A 101 -5.21 5.62 -12.09
N VAL A 102 -4.27 5.68 -11.13
CA VAL A 102 -2.90 6.15 -11.36
C VAL A 102 -2.03 5.04 -11.94
N PHE A 103 -2.13 3.81 -11.42
CA PHE A 103 -1.36 2.64 -11.85
C PHE A 103 -1.69 2.20 -13.29
N ARG A 104 -2.98 2.00 -13.58
CA ARG A 104 -3.48 1.34 -14.80
C ARG A 104 -2.94 1.95 -16.10
N PRO A 105 -3.01 3.28 -16.33
CA PRO A 105 -2.57 3.85 -17.60
C PRO A 105 -1.05 3.73 -17.80
N TYR A 106 -0.27 3.72 -16.71
CA TYR A 106 1.19 3.58 -16.79
C TYR A 106 1.63 2.14 -16.88
N ALA A 107 0.92 1.21 -16.25
CA ALA A 107 1.10 -0.22 -16.45
C ALA A 107 0.93 -0.60 -17.94
N GLU A 108 -0.12 -0.09 -18.59
CA GLU A 108 -0.37 -0.30 -20.02
C GLU A 108 0.72 0.32 -20.91
N LYS A 109 1.13 1.57 -20.62
CA LYS A 109 2.23 2.24 -21.35
C LYS A 109 3.54 1.47 -21.27
N TRP A 110 3.90 1.00 -20.07
CA TRP A 110 5.11 0.22 -19.87
C TRP A 110 5.02 -1.14 -20.56
N ALA A 111 3.93 -1.88 -20.41
CA ALA A 111 3.76 -3.17 -21.08
C ALA A 111 3.86 -3.02 -22.61
N ALA A 112 3.22 -2.00 -23.18
CA ALA A 112 3.31 -1.71 -24.62
C ALA A 112 4.77 -1.40 -25.05
N ALA A 113 5.49 -0.58 -24.28
CA ALA A 113 6.88 -0.24 -24.57
C ALA A 113 7.80 -1.47 -24.48
N VAL A 114 7.61 -2.33 -23.49
CA VAL A 114 8.38 -3.56 -23.28
C VAL A 114 8.11 -4.55 -24.43
N HIS A 115 6.85 -4.76 -24.80
CA HIS A 115 6.49 -5.60 -25.94
C HIS A 115 7.07 -5.07 -27.26
N ALA A 116 7.08 -3.75 -27.46
CA ALA A 116 7.69 -3.13 -28.64
C ALA A 116 9.20 -3.39 -28.76
N LYS A 117 9.87 -3.75 -27.66
CA LYS A 117 11.29 -4.18 -27.64
C LYS A 117 11.48 -5.68 -27.80
N GLY A 118 10.39 -6.45 -27.91
CA GLY A 118 10.43 -7.91 -27.99
C GLY A 118 10.66 -8.61 -26.66
N ALA A 119 10.61 -7.87 -25.54
CA ALA A 119 10.72 -8.42 -24.19
C ALA A 119 9.33 -8.80 -23.64
N MET A 120 9.30 -9.67 -22.62
CA MET A 120 8.09 -10.03 -21.90
C MET A 120 7.92 -9.17 -20.64
N PRO A 121 6.84 -8.39 -20.50
CA PRO A 121 6.54 -7.71 -19.25
C PRO A 121 6.12 -8.72 -18.18
N VAL A 122 6.61 -8.51 -16.96
CA VAL A 122 6.29 -9.32 -15.78
C VAL A 122 5.80 -8.39 -14.69
N PHE A 123 4.50 -8.38 -14.43
CA PHE A 123 3.92 -7.61 -13.34
C PHE A 123 4.23 -8.27 -12.00
N PHE A 124 5.05 -7.61 -11.18
CA PHE A 124 5.33 -8.00 -9.80
C PHE A 124 4.18 -7.48 -8.93
N LEU A 125 3.18 -8.34 -8.71
CA LEU A 125 2.07 -8.08 -7.80
C LEU A 125 2.60 -7.94 -6.36
N THR A 126 2.53 -6.73 -5.83
CA THR A 126 2.98 -6.41 -4.46
C THR A 126 2.03 -6.93 -3.39
N TRP A 127 2.48 -6.85 -2.15
CA TRP A 127 1.71 -7.22 -0.95
C TRP A 127 1.05 -6.00 -0.29
N ALA A 128 -0.02 -6.26 0.44
CA ALA A 128 -0.65 -5.29 1.32
C ALA A 128 0.23 -4.98 2.55
N GLY A 129 0.17 -3.74 3.03
CA GLY A 129 0.90 -3.32 4.23
C GLY A 129 0.53 -4.13 5.47
N LYS A 130 1.44 -4.18 6.45
CA LYS A 130 1.25 -4.96 7.69
C LYS A 130 -0.04 -4.60 8.44
N ASN A 131 -0.48 -3.35 8.36
CA ASN A 131 -1.60 -2.81 9.12
C ASN A 131 -2.94 -2.79 8.34
N ALA A 132 -2.91 -3.15 7.06
CA ALA A 132 -4.09 -3.21 6.19
C ALA A 132 -4.07 -4.50 5.34
N PRO A 133 -3.99 -5.70 5.95
CA PRO A 133 -4.02 -6.97 5.23
C PRO A 133 -5.20 -7.11 4.26
N GLU A 134 -6.34 -6.49 4.59
CA GLU A 134 -7.58 -6.44 3.84
C GLU A 134 -7.47 -5.81 2.44
N ASP A 135 -6.38 -5.11 2.13
CA ASP A 135 -6.17 -4.47 0.83
C ASP A 135 -5.63 -5.42 -0.25
N GLN A 136 -5.18 -6.62 0.13
CA GLN A 136 -4.58 -7.56 -0.82
C GLN A 136 -5.50 -7.88 -2.03
N PRO A 137 -6.83 -8.05 -1.86
CA PRO A 137 -7.75 -8.22 -2.98
C PRO A 137 -7.73 -7.05 -3.99
N ALA A 138 -7.53 -5.80 -3.55
CA ALA A 138 -7.47 -4.64 -4.42
C ALA A 138 -6.18 -4.63 -5.26
N LEU A 139 -5.05 -4.98 -4.65
CA LEU A 139 -3.79 -5.19 -5.36
C LEU A 139 -3.91 -6.34 -6.36
N ASN A 140 -4.51 -7.47 -5.96
CA ASN A 140 -4.73 -8.62 -6.83
C ASN A 140 -5.58 -8.24 -8.05
N TYR A 141 -6.65 -7.46 -7.83
CA TYR A 141 -7.47 -6.90 -8.91
C TYR A 141 -6.63 -6.04 -9.85
N ALA A 142 -5.91 -5.05 -9.29
CA ALA A 142 -5.17 -4.08 -10.05
C ALA A 142 -4.13 -4.74 -10.96
N TYR A 143 -3.18 -5.48 -10.39
CA TYR A 143 -2.12 -6.12 -11.16
C TYR A 143 -2.65 -7.24 -12.06
N GLY A 144 -3.63 -8.03 -11.58
CA GLY A 144 -4.21 -9.12 -12.35
C GLY A 144 -4.85 -8.64 -13.65
N ARG A 145 -5.65 -7.57 -13.58
CA ARG A 145 -6.22 -6.92 -14.78
C ARG A 145 -5.14 -6.33 -15.68
N ALA A 146 -4.03 -5.82 -15.12
CA ALA A 146 -2.99 -5.14 -15.91
C ALA A 146 -2.29 -6.17 -16.77
N ALA A 147 -1.95 -7.29 -16.12
CA ALA A 147 -1.30 -8.40 -16.78
C ALA A 147 -2.21 -9.05 -17.83
N GLU A 148 -3.50 -9.27 -17.51
CA GLU A 148 -4.48 -9.85 -18.44
C GLU A 148 -4.70 -8.95 -19.67
N ASP A 149 -5.02 -7.67 -19.45
CA ASP A 149 -5.38 -6.73 -20.53
C ASP A 149 -4.19 -6.43 -21.46
N THR A 150 -2.96 -6.54 -20.95
CA THR A 150 -1.73 -6.33 -21.74
C THR A 150 -1.08 -7.61 -22.26
N ARG A 151 -1.60 -8.81 -21.91
CA ARG A 151 -1.00 -10.12 -22.21
C ARG A 151 0.43 -10.28 -21.66
N SER A 152 0.64 -9.71 -20.47
CA SER A 152 1.90 -9.83 -19.72
C SER A 152 1.85 -11.01 -18.75
N LEU A 153 3.02 -11.40 -18.23
CA LEU A 153 3.08 -12.33 -17.10
C LEU A 153 2.71 -11.63 -15.80
N LEU A 154 2.13 -12.38 -14.86
CA LEU A 154 1.91 -11.95 -13.49
C LEU A 154 2.77 -12.80 -12.57
N ALA A 155 3.63 -12.17 -11.78
CA ALA A 155 4.33 -12.78 -10.65
C ALA A 155 3.52 -12.53 -9.37
N PRO A 156 2.76 -13.53 -8.86
CA PRO A 156 1.77 -13.36 -7.80
C PRO A 156 2.38 -13.26 -6.39
N VAL A 157 3.37 -12.39 -6.19
CA VAL A 157 4.14 -12.32 -4.93
C VAL A 157 3.24 -11.96 -3.75
N GLY A 158 2.37 -10.96 -3.89
CA GLY A 158 1.42 -10.54 -2.86
C GLY A 158 0.49 -11.64 -2.38
N ILE A 159 0.09 -12.55 -3.28
CA ILE A 159 -0.77 -13.69 -2.92
C ILE A 159 0.01 -14.69 -2.05
N ALA A 160 1.24 -15.03 -2.43
CA ALA A 160 2.08 -15.93 -1.63
C ALA A 160 2.45 -15.30 -0.28
N TRP A 161 2.72 -13.98 -0.26
CA TRP A 161 2.96 -13.20 0.95
C TRP A 161 1.78 -13.25 1.92
N ASP A 162 0.56 -13.03 1.41
CA ASP A 162 -0.65 -13.06 2.22
C ASP A 162 -0.86 -14.44 2.88
N THR A 163 -0.62 -15.52 2.13
CA THR A 163 -0.67 -16.89 2.65
C THR A 163 0.35 -17.12 3.77
N ILE A 164 1.65 -16.85 3.54
CA ILE A 164 2.68 -17.04 4.58
C ILE A 164 2.43 -16.16 5.80
N ARG A 165 2.00 -14.91 5.60
CA ARG A 165 1.67 -14.00 6.71
C ARG A 165 0.55 -14.56 7.59
N HIS A 166 -0.43 -15.25 7.00
CA HIS A 166 -1.55 -15.83 7.73
C HIS A 166 -1.17 -17.16 8.39
N ASP A 167 -0.57 -18.07 7.62
CA ASP A 167 -0.35 -19.46 8.02
C ASP A 167 0.94 -19.67 8.82
N GLU A 168 1.98 -18.88 8.53
CA GLU A 168 3.32 -19.01 9.12
C GLU A 168 3.90 -17.64 9.56
N PRO A 169 3.18 -16.86 10.40
CA PRO A 169 3.57 -15.49 10.77
C PRO A 169 4.94 -15.41 11.46
N GLN A 170 5.41 -16.50 12.09
CA GLN A 170 6.72 -16.58 12.73
C GLN A 170 7.90 -16.41 11.76
N ILE A 171 7.72 -16.63 10.45
CA ILE A 171 8.78 -16.44 9.44
C ILE A 171 9.16 -14.95 9.32
N GLY A 172 8.23 -14.04 9.63
CA GLY A 172 8.52 -12.60 9.68
C GLY A 172 8.89 -12.01 8.32
N LEU A 173 7.90 -11.76 7.45
CA LEU A 173 8.14 -11.21 6.10
C LEU A 173 8.44 -9.70 6.05
N PHE A 174 8.15 -8.98 7.13
CA PHE A 174 8.40 -7.53 7.22
C PHE A 174 9.68 -7.23 7.97
N TYR A 175 10.40 -6.21 7.55
CA TYR A 175 11.50 -5.64 8.32
C TYR A 175 10.97 -5.07 9.65
N GLU A 176 11.64 -5.37 10.76
CA GLU A 176 11.18 -4.94 12.09
C GLU A 176 11.06 -3.41 12.18
N GLY A 177 9.97 -2.93 12.77
CA GLY A 177 9.68 -1.49 12.88
C GLY A 177 9.30 -0.80 11.57
N ARG A 178 9.28 -1.49 10.42
CA ARG A 178 8.82 -0.94 9.13
C ARG A 178 7.59 -1.70 8.64
N GLY A 179 6.44 -1.03 8.61
CA GLY A 179 5.13 -1.65 8.32
C GLY A 179 4.91 -2.12 6.87
N SER A 180 5.88 -1.95 5.96
CA SER A 180 5.70 -2.23 4.53
C SER A 180 6.93 -2.85 3.86
N HIS A 181 8.16 -2.63 4.36
CA HIS A 181 9.39 -3.08 3.72
C HIS A 181 9.69 -4.57 3.99
N PRO A 182 10.25 -5.30 3.02
CA PRO A 182 10.49 -6.73 3.18
C PRO A 182 11.71 -7.01 4.08
N SER A 183 11.58 -8.03 4.93
CA SER A 183 12.75 -8.70 5.53
C SER A 183 13.48 -9.52 4.46
N ALA A 184 14.62 -10.11 4.82
CA ALA A 184 15.31 -11.06 3.94
C ALA A 184 14.40 -12.23 3.52
N ALA A 185 13.56 -12.74 4.42
CA ALA A 185 12.56 -13.77 4.12
C ALA A 185 11.50 -13.27 3.12
N GLY A 186 11.02 -12.03 3.29
CA GLY A 186 10.08 -11.40 2.35
C GLY A 186 10.65 -11.27 0.93
N SER A 187 11.89 -10.76 0.81
CA SER A 187 12.58 -10.68 -0.49
C SER A 187 12.87 -12.06 -1.07
N TYR A 188 13.21 -13.05 -0.24
CA TYR A 188 13.43 -14.42 -0.70
C TYR A 188 12.16 -15.06 -1.29
N LEU A 189 11.01 -14.89 -0.64
CA LEU A 189 9.73 -15.35 -1.16
C LEU A 189 9.39 -14.67 -2.50
N ALA A 190 9.61 -13.36 -2.61
CA ALA A 190 9.43 -12.63 -3.86
C ALA A 190 10.33 -13.18 -4.98
N ALA A 191 11.60 -13.48 -4.67
CA ALA A 191 12.55 -14.07 -5.61
C ALA A 191 12.12 -15.46 -6.07
N CYS A 192 11.62 -16.31 -5.17
CA CYS A 192 11.11 -17.64 -5.49
C CYS A 192 9.88 -17.58 -6.41
N VAL A 193 8.95 -16.65 -6.17
CA VAL A 193 7.78 -16.45 -7.04
C VAL A 193 8.18 -15.92 -8.42
N LEU A 194 9.12 -14.97 -8.48
CA LEU A 194 9.67 -14.47 -9.75
C LEU A 194 10.38 -15.59 -10.52
N TYR A 195 11.19 -16.40 -9.85
CA TYR A 195 11.83 -17.60 -10.42
C TYR A 195 10.79 -18.56 -11.01
N ALA A 196 9.75 -18.91 -10.25
CA ALA A 196 8.68 -19.78 -10.73
C ALA A 196 7.93 -19.16 -11.92
N THR A 197 7.76 -17.84 -11.93
CA THR A 197 7.07 -17.11 -13.01
C THR A 197 7.87 -17.08 -14.30
N VAL A 198 9.16 -16.74 -14.22
CA VAL A 198 10.05 -16.58 -15.38
C VAL A 198 10.45 -17.93 -15.96
N PHE A 199 10.86 -18.88 -15.12
CA PHE A 199 11.42 -20.17 -15.56
C PHE A 199 10.40 -21.30 -15.58
N ARG A 200 9.21 -21.10 -14.97
CA ARG A 200 8.16 -22.14 -14.87
C ARG A 200 8.66 -23.43 -14.20
N GLN A 201 9.61 -23.27 -13.28
CA GLN A 201 10.20 -24.35 -12.50
C GLN A 201 9.95 -24.16 -11.01
N THR A 202 9.97 -25.27 -10.28
CA THR A 202 9.85 -25.24 -8.83
C THR A 202 11.12 -24.64 -8.19
N PRO A 203 10.99 -23.73 -7.22
CA PRO A 203 12.10 -23.26 -6.41
C PRO A 203 12.44 -24.21 -5.24
N LEU A 204 11.72 -25.32 -5.06
CA LEU A 204 12.01 -26.31 -4.02
C LEU A 204 13.45 -26.85 -4.13
N GLY A 205 14.17 -26.83 -3.02
CA GLY A 205 15.55 -27.30 -2.93
C GLY A 205 16.60 -26.27 -3.36
N LEU A 206 16.19 -25.05 -3.73
CA LEU A 206 17.11 -23.94 -3.94
C LEU A 206 17.75 -23.48 -2.61
N PRO A 207 18.92 -22.80 -2.64
CA PRO A 207 19.66 -22.45 -1.43
C PRO A 207 18.88 -21.52 -0.50
N SER A 208 18.96 -21.77 0.80
CA SER A 208 18.39 -20.93 1.86
C SER A 208 19.32 -19.80 2.32
N LYS A 209 20.58 -19.81 1.86
CA LYS A 209 21.60 -18.80 2.14
C LYS A 209 22.16 -18.25 0.85
N ILE A 210 22.11 -16.92 0.71
CA ILE A 210 22.55 -16.21 -0.50
C ILE A 210 23.48 -15.08 -0.09
N THR A 211 24.64 -15.02 -0.73
CA THR A 211 25.59 -13.92 -0.62
C THR A 211 25.63 -13.13 -1.93
N GLY A 212 25.85 -11.83 -1.82
CA GLY A 212 25.86 -10.91 -2.96
C GLY A 212 26.20 -9.49 -2.54
N SER A 213 25.97 -8.53 -3.42
CA SER A 213 26.25 -7.13 -3.14
C SER A 213 25.11 -6.50 -2.32
N PRO A 214 25.39 -5.93 -1.13
CA PRO A 214 24.37 -5.24 -0.35
C PRO A 214 23.92 -3.95 -1.05
N VAL A 215 22.73 -3.47 -0.71
CA VAL A 215 22.25 -2.14 -1.15
C VAL A 215 22.49 -1.13 -0.04
N ASN A 216 23.10 0.00 -0.40
CA ASN A 216 23.23 1.15 0.48
C ASN A 216 21.88 1.89 0.53
N LEU A 217 21.25 1.93 1.70
CA LEU A 217 19.88 2.47 1.84
C LEU A 217 19.80 4.00 1.71
N ASP A 218 20.92 4.72 1.86
CA ASP A 218 20.96 6.18 1.68
C ASP A 218 21.04 6.57 0.21
N THR A 219 21.73 5.75 -0.59
CA THR A 219 21.92 5.98 -2.03
C THR A 219 21.01 5.15 -2.91
N GLU A 220 20.32 4.17 -2.33
CA GLU A 220 19.40 3.22 -2.98
C GLU A 220 20.08 2.40 -4.11
N LYS A 221 21.39 2.18 -3.99
CA LYS A 221 22.22 1.52 -5.01
C LYS A 221 22.98 0.32 -4.45
N PRO A 222 23.20 -0.75 -5.27
CA PRO A 222 24.09 -1.84 -4.90
C PRO A 222 25.53 -1.36 -4.74
N GLU A 223 26.21 -1.86 -3.71
CA GLU A 223 27.64 -1.67 -3.47
C GLU A 223 28.39 -2.86 -4.08
N THR A 224 28.62 -2.82 -5.40
CA THR A 224 29.16 -3.95 -6.19
C THR A 224 30.59 -4.37 -5.82
N ASP A 225 31.30 -3.52 -5.10
CA ASP A 225 32.63 -3.78 -4.54
C ASP A 225 32.58 -4.52 -3.19
N LYS A 226 31.40 -4.68 -2.61
CA LYS A 226 31.18 -5.39 -1.34
C LYS A 226 30.44 -6.70 -1.54
N SER A 227 30.61 -7.59 -0.57
CA SER A 227 29.89 -8.86 -0.47
C SER A 227 29.35 -9.03 0.95
N ALA A 228 28.09 -9.39 1.06
CA ALA A 228 27.38 -9.63 2.30
C ALA A 228 26.37 -10.78 2.16
N THR A 229 25.92 -11.32 3.28
CA THR A 229 24.78 -12.25 3.28
C THR A 229 23.50 -11.45 3.04
N LEU A 230 22.83 -11.71 1.90
CA LEU A 230 21.56 -11.09 1.54
C LEU A 230 20.37 -11.85 2.13
N VAL A 231 20.50 -13.18 2.22
CA VAL A 231 19.49 -14.08 2.79
C VAL A 231 20.19 -15.14 3.63
N ASP A 232 19.69 -15.38 4.85
CA ASP A 232 20.11 -16.48 5.73
C ASP A 232 18.86 -17.03 6.42
N LEU A 233 18.28 -18.09 5.86
CA LEU A 233 17.07 -18.73 6.38
C LEU A 233 17.39 -20.13 6.89
N THR A 234 16.62 -20.57 7.89
CA THR A 234 16.62 -21.99 8.26
C THR A 234 16.15 -22.82 7.06
N ALA A 235 16.61 -24.07 6.97
CA ALA A 235 16.18 -24.97 5.89
C ALA A 235 14.64 -25.12 5.86
N LYS A 236 14.02 -25.16 7.04
CA LYS A 236 12.56 -25.27 7.19
C LYS A 236 11.85 -24.03 6.64
N ASP A 237 12.25 -22.83 7.05
CA ASP A 237 11.59 -21.61 6.58
C ASP A 237 11.77 -21.43 5.07
N ALA A 238 12.96 -21.72 4.54
CA ALA A 238 13.19 -21.67 3.10
C ALA A 238 12.31 -22.67 2.33
N GLU A 239 12.18 -23.90 2.83
CA GLU A 239 11.30 -24.91 2.21
C GLU A 239 9.82 -24.48 2.22
N SER A 240 9.33 -23.91 3.34
CA SER A 240 7.99 -23.33 3.42
C SER A 240 7.78 -22.25 2.37
N LEU A 241 8.70 -21.28 2.28
CA LEU A 241 8.62 -20.17 1.31
C LEU A 241 8.69 -20.64 -0.15
N GLN A 242 9.57 -21.59 -0.46
CA GLN A 242 9.69 -22.19 -1.80
C GLN A 242 8.41 -22.94 -2.18
N THR A 243 7.87 -23.72 -1.25
CA THR A 243 6.64 -24.49 -1.44
C THR A 243 5.47 -23.57 -1.71
N GLU A 244 5.31 -22.50 -0.92
CA GLU A 244 4.22 -21.56 -1.12
C GLU A 244 4.37 -20.77 -2.43
N ALA A 245 5.58 -20.34 -2.77
CA ALA A 245 5.85 -19.71 -4.07
C ALA A 245 5.40 -20.60 -5.25
N TRP A 246 5.74 -21.89 -5.19
CA TRP A 246 5.37 -22.85 -6.22
C TRP A 246 3.87 -23.11 -6.29
N ASN A 247 3.25 -23.33 -5.12
CA ASN A 247 1.82 -23.61 -5.02
C ASN A 247 0.98 -22.42 -5.51
N THR A 248 1.35 -21.21 -5.11
CA THR A 248 0.71 -19.98 -5.60
C THR A 248 0.89 -19.83 -7.11
N TRP A 249 2.10 -19.99 -7.65
CA TRP A 249 2.31 -19.92 -9.10
C TRP A 249 1.46 -20.95 -9.86
N ARG A 250 1.43 -22.22 -9.40
CA ARG A 250 0.62 -23.28 -10.03
C ARG A 250 -0.88 -22.97 -10.01
N ARG A 251 -1.38 -22.41 -8.91
CA ARG A 251 -2.79 -22.01 -8.75
C ARG A 251 -3.18 -20.91 -9.73
N ILE A 252 -2.28 -19.96 -9.98
CA ILE A 252 -2.51 -18.88 -10.96
C ILE A 252 -2.34 -19.38 -12.40
N ALA A 253 -1.33 -20.21 -12.66
CA ALA A 253 -1.08 -20.80 -13.97
C ALA A 253 -2.26 -21.67 -14.47
N SER A 254 -2.94 -22.38 -13.59
CA SER A 254 -4.13 -23.17 -13.95
C SER A 254 -5.35 -22.31 -14.32
N ASN A 255 -5.34 -21.01 -13.98
CA ASN A 255 -6.37 -20.04 -14.32
C ASN A 255 -5.91 -19.06 -15.41
N ARG A 256 -5.36 -19.60 -16.52
CA ARG A 256 -4.84 -18.81 -17.66
C ARG A 256 -3.68 -17.86 -17.32
N GLY A 257 -3.08 -17.99 -16.13
CA GLY A 257 -1.99 -17.14 -15.67
C GLY A 257 -2.42 -15.91 -14.88
N TYR A 258 -3.71 -15.77 -14.54
CA TYR A 258 -4.24 -14.61 -13.80
C TYR A 258 -5.14 -15.06 -12.65
N PRO A 259 -5.25 -14.30 -11.54
CA PRO A 259 -6.19 -14.62 -10.47
C PRO A 259 -7.65 -14.51 -10.94
N LYS A 260 -8.59 -15.13 -10.22
CA LYS A 260 -10.01 -14.79 -10.38
C LYS A 260 -10.23 -13.44 -9.70
N ILE A 261 -10.73 -12.48 -10.47
CA ILE A 261 -10.73 -11.08 -10.07
C ILE A 261 -12.17 -10.59 -9.92
N SER A 262 -12.48 -10.01 -8.75
CA SER A 262 -13.67 -9.19 -8.50
C SER A 262 -13.21 -7.85 -7.96
N LEU A 263 -13.77 -6.75 -8.44
CA LEU A 263 -13.45 -5.42 -7.91
C LEU A 263 -13.89 -5.38 -6.43
N PRO A 264 -12.96 -5.21 -5.47
CA PRO A 264 -13.34 -5.13 -4.08
C PRO A 264 -14.05 -3.80 -3.81
N HIS A 265 -14.91 -3.80 -2.78
CA HIS A 265 -15.45 -2.56 -2.25
C HIS A 265 -14.32 -1.78 -1.56
N PRO A 266 -14.18 -0.47 -1.83
CA PRO A 266 -13.23 0.36 -1.10
C PRO A 266 -13.49 0.31 0.41
N PRO A 267 -12.45 0.30 1.24
CA PRO A 267 -12.60 0.44 2.69
C PRO A 267 -13.39 1.72 3.03
N SER A 268 -14.24 1.69 4.04
CA SER A 268 -15.05 2.84 4.46
C SER A 268 -15.14 2.91 5.98
N VAL A 269 -15.47 4.09 6.49
CA VAL A 269 -15.85 4.23 7.90
C VAL A 269 -17.12 3.45 8.21
N PRO A 270 -17.29 2.91 9.43
CA PRO A 270 -18.54 2.26 9.84
C PRO A 270 -19.74 3.21 9.68
N PRO A 271 -20.92 2.70 9.31
CA PRO A 271 -22.12 3.51 9.24
C PRO A 271 -22.50 4.05 10.62
N LEU A 272 -23.04 5.27 10.65
CA LEU A 272 -23.50 5.87 11.90
C LEU A 272 -24.67 5.07 12.52
N PRO A 273 -24.71 4.94 13.86
CA PRO A 273 -25.87 4.37 14.52
C PRO A 273 -27.11 5.26 14.36
N VAL A 274 -28.28 4.73 14.74
CA VAL A 274 -29.51 5.53 14.80
C VAL A 274 -29.39 6.57 15.90
N GLY A 275 -29.60 7.84 15.56
CA GLY A 275 -29.59 8.95 16.51
C GLY A 275 -30.96 9.23 17.10
N LEU A 276 -30.98 9.77 18.31
CA LEU A 276 -32.15 10.42 18.90
C LEU A 276 -32.47 11.73 18.16
N PRO A 277 -33.73 12.20 18.14
CA PRO A 277 -34.05 13.55 17.71
C PRO A 277 -33.24 14.58 18.50
N LEU A 278 -32.58 15.49 17.81
CA LEU A 278 -31.70 16.47 18.42
C LEU A 278 -32.50 17.71 18.84
N SER A 279 -32.17 18.23 20.01
CA SER A 279 -32.61 19.54 20.48
C SER A 279 -31.41 20.39 20.84
N GLY A 280 -31.52 21.72 20.68
CA GLY A 280 -30.46 22.62 21.09
C GLY A 280 -30.18 22.57 22.60
N ALA A 281 -31.18 22.23 23.42
CA ALA A 281 -31.00 22.01 24.87
C ALA A 281 -30.10 20.81 25.16
N ASP A 282 -30.28 19.70 24.42
CA ASP A 282 -29.44 18.52 24.57
C ASP A 282 -28.01 18.80 24.10
N LEU A 283 -27.83 19.60 23.04
CA LEU A 283 -26.52 19.95 22.48
C LEU A 283 -25.78 21.03 23.28
N ASN A 284 -26.46 21.96 23.93
CA ASN A 284 -25.83 23.08 24.65
C ASN A 284 -24.87 22.57 25.74
N GLY A 285 -23.61 23.03 25.70
CA GLY A 285 -22.54 22.63 26.61
C GLY A 285 -21.21 22.38 25.91
N THR A 286 -20.26 21.85 26.67
CA THR A 286 -18.95 21.40 26.17
C THR A 286 -18.98 19.89 25.97
N TRP A 287 -18.38 19.44 24.88
CA TRP A 287 -18.25 18.04 24.51
C TRP A 287 -16.79 17.74 24.22
N GLU A 288 -16.28 16.63 24.75
CA GLU A 288 -14.89 16.24 24.64
C GLU A 288 -14.77 14.79 24.20
N GLY A 289 -13.77 14.51 23.38
CA GLY A 289 -13.44 13.16 22.97
C GLY A 289 -12.39 13.18 21.87
N THR A 290 -12.46 12.26 20.92
CA THR A 290 -11.41 12.10 19.93
C THR A 290 -11.95 11.91 18.52
N ILE A 291 -11.07 12.16 17.56
CA ILE A 291 -11.23 11.80 16.16
C ILE A 291 -10.07 10.92 15.73
N LEU A 292 -10.37 9.85 14.99
CA LEU A 292 -9.39 8.97 14.37
C LEU A 292 -9.35 9.25 12.87
N PHE A 293 -8.38 10.06 12.45
CA PHE A 293 -8.26 10.58 11.08
C PHE A 293 -6.78 10.75 10.72
N TYR A 294 -6.42 10.73 9.43
CA TYR A 294 -5.04 10.97 8.98
C TYR A 294 -4.66 12.46 9.11
N PRO A 295 -3.38 12.83 9.28
CA PRO A 295 -2.18 12.02 9.55
C PRO A 295 -1.93 11.75 11.03
N VAL A 296 -2.76 12.30 11.90
CA VAL A 296 -2.57 12.30 13.34
C VAL A 296 -3.84 11.81 13.99
N GLY A 297 -3.76 10.70 14.72
CA GLY A 297 -4.93 10.10 15.32
C GLY A 297 -4.60 8.96 16.29
N PRO A 298 -5.39 8.77 17.36
CA PRO A 298 -6.51 9.63 17.77
C PRO A 298 -6.03 11.00 18.29
N VAL A 299 -6.68 12.08 17.88
CA VAL A 299 -6.44 13.45 18.39
C VAL A 299 -7.68 13.97 19.10
N ASP A 300 -7.48 14.90 20.04
CA ASP A 300 -8.58 15.37 20.87
C ASP A 300 -9.45 16.38 20.10
N LEU A 301 -10.76 16.24 20.27
CA LEU A 301 -11.77 17.17 19.82
C LEU A 301 -12.51 17.76 21.02
N VAL A 302 -12.65 19.08 21.03
CA VAL A 302 -13.52 19.79 21.97
C VAL A 302 -14.54 20.62 21.20
N LEU A 303 -15.82 20.28 21.34
CA LEU A 303 -16.92 21.00 20.72
C LEU A 303 -17.66 21.82 21.80
N HIS A 304 -17.65 23.14 21.64
CA HIS A 304 -18.43 24.05 22.47
C HIS A 304 -19.68 24.49 21.72
N VAL A 305 -20.86 24.17 22.26
CA VAL A 305 -22.14 24.61 21.69
C VAL A 305 -22.85 25.52 22.69
N ARG A 306 -23.30 26.69 22.22
CA ARG A 306 -24.00 27.70 23.01
C ARG A 306 -25.34 28.06 22.38
N GLY A 307 -26.36 28.19 23.23
CA GLY A 307 -27.73 28.52 22.82
C GLY A 307 -28.62 27.29 22.73
N THR A 308 -29.93 27.51 22.60
CA THR A 308 -30.93 26.43 22.54
C THR A 308 -31.80 26.50 21.28
N GLU A 309 -32.09 27.71 20.79
CA GLU A 309 -32.84 27.93 19.54
C GLU A 309 -31.91 28.33 18.40
N ILE A 310 -31.04 29.31 18.64
CA ILE A 310 -29.96 29.72 17.74
C ILE A 310 -28.66 29.20 18.32
N LEU A 311 -28.13 28.15 17.70
CA LEU A 311 -26.88 27.52 18.13
C LEU A 311 -25.69 28.25 17.54
N LYS A 312 -24.72 28.57 18.40
CA LYS A 312 -23.36 28.95 18.01
C LYS A 312 -22.42 27.84 18.46
N ALA A 313 -21.50 27.44 17.59
CA ALA A 313 -20.58 26.36 17.90
C ALA A 313 -19.14 26.72 17.55
N GLN A 314 -18.21 26.23 18.37
CA GLN A 314 -16.78 26.35 18.18
C GLN A 314 -16.14 24.98 18.39
N LEU A 315 -15.23 24.59 17.50
CA LEU A 315 -14.49 23.34 17.58
C LEU A 315 -13.02 23.63 17.87
N GLU A 316 -12.45 22.91 18.83
CA GLU A 316 -11.00 22.83 19.02
C GLU A 316 -10.51 21.44 18.58
N ILE A 317 -9.40 21.41 17.85
CA ILE A 317 -8.69 20.18 17.47
C ILE A 317 -7.30 20.26 18.09
N LYS A 318 -6.96 19.33 18.98
CA LYS A 318 -5.68 19.35 19.70
C LYS A 318 -4.80 18.21 19.23
N TYR A 319 -3.77 18.55 18.45
CA TYR A 319 -2.88 17.58 17.82
C TYR A 319 -1.76 17.12 18.76
N HIS A 320 -1.45 17.91 19.80
CA HIS A 320 -0.33 17.65 20.72
C HIS A 320 1.00 17.40 20.01
N SER A 321 1.19 18.03 18.85
CA SER A 321 2.35 17.84 17.98
C SER A 321 3.14 19.14 17.83
N LYS A 322 4.44 19.02 17.65
CA LYS A 322 5.29 20.16 17.27
C LYS A 322 5.12 20.54 15.80
N ASP A 323 4.67 19.60 14.98
CA ASP A 323 4.52 19.76 13.54
C ASP A 323 3.13 20.29 13.17
N PHE A 324 2.13 20.06 14.03
CA PHE A 324 0.74 20.48 13.82
C PHE A 324 0.26 21.33 15.00
N PRO A 325 0.05 22.65 14.82
CA PRO A 325 -0.50 23.49 15.87
C PRO A 325 -1.98 23.18 16.09
N ASP A 326 -2.42 23.28 17.34
CA ASP A 326 -3.84 23.13 17.70
C ASP A 326 -4.71 24.15 16.96
N GLU A 327 -5.91 23.73 16.57
CA GLU A 327 -6.86 24.56 15.82
C GLU A 327 -8.03 24.96 16.72
N SER A 328 -8.55 26.17 16.50
CA SER A 328 -9.80 26.64 17.11
C SER A 328 -10.63 27.35 16.06
N ILE A 329 -11.79 26.79 15.73
CA ILE A 329 -12.60 27.15 14.56
C ILE A 329 -14.02 27.50 15.00
N GLU A 330 -14.51 28.69 14.61
CA GLU A 330 -15.93 29.02 14.68
C GLU A 330 -16.69 28.29 13.56
N LEU A 331 -17.70 27.49 13.92
CA LEU A 331 -18.46 26.65 13.00
C LEU A 331 -19.63 27.44 12.38
N LEU A 332 -19.36 28.11 11.26
CA LEU A 332 -20.34 28.96 10.57
C LEU A 332 -21.52 28.19 9.94
N ASP A 333 -21.36 26.88 9.73
CA ASP A 333 -22.35 26.01 9.09
C ASP A 333 -22.84 24.88 10.01
N PHE A 334 -22.78 25.10 11.34
CA PHE A 334 -23.30 24.15 12.32
C PHE A 334 -24.81 23.99 12.18
N ARG A 335 -25.24 22.83 11.68
CA ARG A 335 -26.64 22.53 11.36
C ARG A 335 -27.12 21.30 12.11
N MET A 336 -28.33 21.40 12.63
CA MET A 336 -29.09 20.32 13.23
C MET A 336 -30.35 20.09 12.38
N GLN A 337 -30.56 18.86 11.94
CA GLN A 337 -31.76 18.46 11.21
C GLN A 337 -32.21 17.09 11.72
N ASP A 338 -33.41 17.02 12.29
CA ASP A 338 -34.00 15.82 12.88
C ASP A 338 -33.04 15.17 13.90
N SER A 339 -32.48 14.01 13.58
CA SER A 339 -31.54 13.26 14.42
C SER A 339 -30.07 13.44 14.02
N ARG A 340 -29.77 14.38 13.10
CA ARG A 340 -28.44 14.57 12.52
C ARG A 340 -27.86 15.94 12.80
N LEU A 341 -26.56 15.91 13.06
CA LEU A 341 -25.70 17.07 13.19
C LEU A 341 -24.71 17.10 12.01
N SER A 342 -24.45 18.29 11.46
CA SER A 342 -23.40 18.48 10.45
C SER A 342 -22.73 19.83 10.62
N PHE A 343 -21.42 19.89 10.34
CA PHE A 343 -20.61 21.10 10.35
C PHE A 343 -19.33 20.87 9.55
N SER A 344 -18.62 21.94 9.19
CA SER A 344 -17.34 21.83 8.50
C SER A 344 -16.23 22.66 9.13
N VAL A 345 -15.02 22.13 9.01
CA VAL A 345 -13.78 22.88 9.21
C VAL A 345 -13.29 23.28 7.82
N PRO A 346 -13.35 24.57 7.43
CA PRO A 346 -13.13 24.98 6.05
C PRO A 346 -11.69 24.77 5.58
N LYS A 347 -10.72 24.84 6.50
CA LYS A 347 -9.31 24.53 6.29
C LYS A 347 -8.73 23.99 7.58
N SER A 348 -8.22 22.77 7.55
CA SER A 348 -7.53 22.17 8.70
C SER A 348 -6.06 21.93 8.37
N VAL A 349 -5.18 22.42 9.25
CA VAL A 349 -3.72 22.28 9.07
C VAL A 349 -3.26 20.85 9.27
N GLY A 350 -3.99 20.07 10.07
CA GLY A 350 -3.73 18.64 10.24
C GLY A 350 -3.81 17.88 8.92
N VAL A 351 -4.68 18.30 8.00
CA VAL A 351 -4.98 17.55 6.76
C VAL A 351 -4.65 18.35 5.50
N ASP A 352 -3.46 18.95 5.45
CA ASP A 352 -2.96 19.69 4.28
C ASP A 352 -3.90 20.83 3.82
N ASN A 353 -4.47 21.56 4.78
CA ASN A 353 -5.41 22.67 4.57
C ASN A 353 -6.69 22.30 3.80
N LEU A 354 -7.06 21.01 3.78
CA LEU A 354 -8.31 20.56 3.20
C LEU A 354 -9.50 20.96 4.08
N ALA A 355 -10.66 21.10 3.44
CA ALA A 355 -11.93 21.23 4.14
C ALA A 355 -12.33 19.87 4.70
N VAL A 356 -12.70 19.82 5.99
CA VAL A 356 -13.18 18.61 6.67
C VAL A 356 -14.67 18.77 6.91
N ARG A 357 -15.46 17.82 6.41
CA ARG A 357 -16.91 17.76 6.63
C ARG A 357 -17.18 16.74 7.72
N LEU A 358 -17.84 17.16 8.79
CA LEU A 358 -18.20 16.31 9.91
C LEU A 358 -19.71 16.11 9.95
N ASN A 359 -20.13 14.86 10.08
CA ASN A 359 -21.52 14.46 10.27
C ASN A 359 -21.61 13.67 11.56
N GLY A 360 -22.69 13.82 12.32
CA GLY A 360 -22.86 13.13 13.58
C GLY A 360 -24.30 12.87 13.98
N VAL A 361 -24.44 12.05 15.01
CA VAL A 361 -25.69 11.65 15.65
C VAL A 361 -25.50 11.60 17.16
N MET A 362 -26.60 11.68 17.91
CA MET A 362 -26.63 11.44 19.35
C MET A 362 -27.27 10.07 19.60
N PRO A 363 -26.50 8.97 19.70
CA PRO A 363 -27.08 7.64 19.92
C PRO A 363 -27.69 7.51 21.33
N SER A 364 -27.12 8.22 22.31
CA SER A 364 -27.60 8.28 23.68
C SER A 364 -27.39 9.70 24.23
N ARG A 365 -28.21 10.12 25.21
CA ARG A 365 -28.07 11.46 25.79
C ARG A 365 -26.69 11.62 26.44
N GLY A 366 -25.96 12.65 26.03
CA GLY A 366 -24.62 12.91 26.54
C GLY A 366 -23.50 12.25 25.73
N GLU A 367 -23.83 11.57 24.63
CA GLU A 367 -22.86 11.00 23.69
C GLU A 367 -23.14 11.51 22.27
N LEU A 368 -22.10 11.98 21.59
CA LEU A 368 -22.15 12.26 20.15
C LEU A 368 -21.13 11.37 19.46
N CYS A 369 -21.47 10.86 18.29
CA CYS A 369 -20.51 10.21 17.41
C CYS A 369 -20.78 10.56 15.97
N GLY A 370 -19.77 10.40 15.13
CA GLY A 370 -19.84 10.89 13.77
C GLY A 370 -18.73 10.39 12.86
N THR A 371 -18.83 10.81 11.61
CA THR A 371 -17.80 10.62 10.59
C THR A 371 -17.22 11.96 10.19
N ALA A 372 -15.97 11.94 9.75
CA ALA A 372 -15.28 13.06 9.14
C ALA A 372 -14.79 12.65 7.74
N GLU A 373 -14.88 13.56 6.79
CA GLU A 373 -14.39 13.37 5.42
C GLU A 373 -13.64 14.60 4.95
N ALA A 374 -12.49 14.40 4.34
CA ALA A 374 -11.77 15.41 3.57
C ALA A 374 -11.32 14.79 2.24
N SER A 375 -11.42 15.53 1.14
CA SER A 375 -10.98 15.03 -0.16
C SER A 375 -10.43 16.13 -1.05
N ARG A 376 -9.51 15.73 -1.93
CA ARG A 376 -8.96 16.56 -3.01
C ARG A 376 -8.72 15.69 -4.23
N GLU A 377 -9.20 16.17 -5.36
CA GLU A 377 -8.90 15.60 -6.67
C GLU A 377 -7.88 16.47 -7.38
N ASN A 378 -6.77 15.89 -7.82
CA ASN A 378 -5.84 16.54 -8.73
C ASN A 378 -5.26 15.52 -9.73
N ALA A 379 -4.55 16.01 -10.74
CA ALA A 379 -4.02 15.18 -11.83
C ALA A 379 -2.99 14.11 -11.40
N ASN A 380 -2.45 14.19 -10.18
CA ASN A 380 -1.37 13.33 -9.69
C ASN A 380 -1.79 12.40 -8.53
N ALA A 381 -2.88 12.71 -7.83
CA ALA A 381 -3.40 11.92 -6.72
C ALA A 381 -4.87 12.27 -6.44
N HIS A 382 -5.65 11.25 -6.04
CA HIS A 382 -6.91 11.45 -5.35
C HIS A 382 -6.65 11.25 -3.86
N VAL A 383 -6.74 12.33 -3.10
CA VAL A 383 -6.67 12.28 -1.64
C VAL A 383 -8.07 12.12 -1.12
N ILE A 384 -8.34 11.07 -0.35
CA ILE A 384 -9.59 10.89 0.37
C ILE A 384 -9.23 10.42 1.78
N LEU A 385 -9.69 11.18 2.77
CA LEU A 385 -9.49 10.89 4.17
C LEU A 385 -10.86 10.69 4.80
N LEU A 386 -11.06 9.53 5.41
CA LEU A 386 -12.26 9.16 6.13
C LEU A 386 -11.90 8.77 7.56
N GLY A 387 -12.72 9.16 8.52
CA GLY A 387 -12.55 8.69 9.90
C GLY A 387 -13.78 8.90 10.75
N SER A 388 -13.68 8.44 11.99
CA SER A 388 -14.75 8.53 12.97
C SER A 388 -14.37 9.43 14.14
N TRP A 389 -15.37 10.04 14.75
CA TRP A 389 -15.21 10.82 15.97
C TRP A 389 -16.27 10.46 17.00
N ALA A 390 -15.91 10.62 18.27
CA ALA A 390 -16.82 10.39 19.39
C ALA A 390 -16.54 11.42 20.49
N LEU A 391 -17.60 12.05 20.99
CA LEU A 391 -17.56 13.04 22.06
C LEU A 391 -18.53 12.66 23.19
N LYS A 392 -18.17 13.03 24.41
CA LYS A 392 -19.03 12.96 25.59
C LYS A 392 -19.27 14.33 26.16
N LYS A 393 -20.48 14.56 26.65
CA LYS A 393 -20.83 15.82 27.30
C LYS A 393 -20.08 15.97 28.61
N VAL A 394 -19.37 17.10 28.76
CA VAL A 394 -18.66 17.41 29.99
C VAL A 394 -19.69 17.79 31.05
N SER A 395 -19.65 17.11 32.19
CA SER A 395 -20.51 17.46 33.33
C SER A 395 -20.08 18.82 33.89
N PRO A 396 -21.01 19.69 34.31
CA PRO A 396 -20.63 20.91 35.02
C PRO A 396 -19.80 20.53 36.26
N PRO A 397 -18.75 21.28 36.60
CA PRO A 397 -18.05 21.05 37.86
C PRO A 397 -19.08 21.11 38.99
N SER A 398 -19.10 20.08 39.84
CA SER A 398 -19.96 20.05 41.02
C SER A 398 -19.70 21.32 41.81
N GLN A 399 -20.71 22.20 41.91
CA GLN A 399 -20.62 23.34 42.81
C GLN A 399 -20.44 22.77 44.22
N SER A 400 -19.23 22.87 44.77
CA SER A 400 -19.01 22.69 46.19
C SER A 400 -19.88 23.73 46.88
N ALA A 401 -20.89 23.27 47.61
CA ALA A 401 -21.75 24.13 48.41
C ALA A 401 -20.84 24.99 49.31
N PRO A 402 -21.02 26.32 49.35
CA PRO A 402 -20.32 27.14 50.33
C PRO A 402 -20.75 26.67 51.73
N ASN A 403 -19.76 26.30 52.55
CA ASN A 403 -19.95 26.00 53.98
C ASN A 403 -20.45 27.21 54.75
#